data_AF-A0A7Y4MF14-F1
#
_entry.id   AF-A0A7Y4MF14-F1
#
_cell.length_a   1.000
_cell.length_b   1.000
_cell.length_c   1.000
_cell.angle_alpha   90.00
_cell.angle_beta   90.00
_cell.angle_gamma   90.00
#
_symmetry.space_group_name_H-M   'P 1'
#
loop_
_entity.id
_entity.type
_entity.pdbx_description
1 polymer ?
#
loop_
_entity_poly.entity_id
_entity_poly.type
_entity_poly.pdbx_seq_one_letter_code
_entity_poly.pdbx_strand_id
1 'polypeptide(L)'
;MTHLFVRRVPQLLIGLFCYGFAIAMMIQAGIGVSPWDVLGQGTALQTGLPFGVATNMIGLMVLLLWIPIRQKPGIGTVLNVLLVGPSAEVGLAVLPMPTELWAQILLFAGGLTLLAVATGLYIGARMGPGPRDGLMTGIHRKWGWKIWKVRTVIELTVLTIGWLLGGTVGAGTVAFALLIGPMVNAALPLLHIPEPRARVAKTL
;
A
#
# COMPACT_ATOMS: atom_id res chain seq x y z
N MET A 1 28.64 -3.15 5.00
CA MET A 1 27.19 -3.26 5.34
C MET A 1 26.51 -1.88 5.45
N THR A 2 27.22 -0.83 5.83
CA THR A 2 26.73 0.55 6.01
C THR A 2 26.19 1.22 4.73
N HIS A 3 26.87 1.13 3.58
CA HIS A 3 26.42 1.76 2.33
C HIS A 3 25.08 1.23 1.78
N LEU A 4 24.76 -0.05 2.02
CA LEU A 4 23.48 -0.64 1.61
C LEU A 4 22.32 -0.16 2.48
N PHE A 5 22.57 0.09 3.78
CA PHE A 5 21.59 0.64 4.71
C PHE A 5 21.29 2.11 4.39
N VAL A 6 22.33 2.89 4.07
CA VAL A 6 22.22 4.31 3.66
C VAL A 6 21.42 4.48 2.36
N ARG A 7 21.41 3.51 1.45
CA ARG A 7 20.59 3.57 0.23
C ARG A 7 19.17 3.05 0.43
N ARG A 8 18.99 2.02 1.27
CA ARG A 8 17.68 1.39 1.53
C ARG A 8 16.74 2.32 2.28
N VAL A 9 17.22 3.05 3.30
CA VAL A 9 16.38 3.91 4.13
C VAL A 9 15.77 5.08 3.33
N PRO A 10 16.53 5.89 2.58
CA PRO A 10 15.96 6.93 1.74
C PRO A 10 15.02 6.38 0.66
N GLN A 11 15.38 5.25 0.03
CA GLN A 11 14.50 4.61 -0.96
C GLN A 11 13.16 4.19 -0.34
N LEU A 12 13.18 3.66 0.89
CA LEU A 12 11.96 3.35 1.64
C LEU A 12 11.17 4.61 1.96
N LEU A 13 11.80 5.65 2.51
CA LEU A 13 11.11 6.88 2.92
C LEU A 13 10.48 7.59 1.71
N ILE A 14 11.22 7.72 0.60
CA ILE A 14 10.71 8.28 -0.65
C ILE A 14 9.58 7.41 -1.18
N GLY A 15 9.76 6.08 -1.20
CA GLY A 15 8.72 5.14 -1.62
C GLY A 15 7.44 5.29 -0.81
N LEU A 16 7.53 5.37 0.52
CA LEU A 16 6.38 5.52 1.40
C LEU A 16 5.69 6.89 1.25
N PHE A 17 6.47 7.96 1.06
CA PHE A 17 5.92 9.29 0.80
C PHE A 17 5.17 9.31 -0.53
N CYS A 18 5.80 8.85 -1.62
CA CYS A 18 5.16 8.73 -2.92
C CYS A 18 3.93 7.81 -2.88
N TYR A 19 3.95 6.76 -2.06
CA TYR A 19 2.82 5.85 -1.88
C TYR A 19 1.61 6.58 -1.27
N GLY A 20 1.80 7.32 -0.18
CA GLY A 20 0.73 8.12 0.42
C GLY A 20 0.25 9.23 -0.52
N PHE A 21 1.16 9.93 -1.19
CA PHE A 21 0.81 10.98 -2.15
C PHE A 21 0.00 10.42 -3.34
N ALA A 22 0.36 9.24 -3.84
CA ALA A 22 -0.38 8.55 -4.88
C ALA A 22 -1.81 8.18 -4.45
N ILE A 23 -1.98 7.73 -3.21
CA ILE A 23 -3.32 7.51 -2.64
C ILE A 23 -4.12 8.82 -2.65
N ALA A 24 -3.53 9.93 -2.21
CA ALA A 24 -4.21 11.23 -2.21
C ALA A 24 -4.66 11.66 -3.62
N MET A 25 -3.82 11.45 -4.65
CA MET A 25 -4.21 11.70 -6.05
C MET A 25 -5.44 10.87 -6.45
N MET A 26 -5.44 9.58 -6.14
CA MET A 26 -6.57 8.70 -6.47
C MET A 26 -7.84 9.08 -5.68
N ILE A 27 -7.71 9.52 -4.42
CA ILE A 27 -8.83 10.02 -3.61
C ILE A 27 -9.41 11.29 -4.24
N GLN A 28 -8.56 12.28 -4.53
CA GLN A 28 -9.00 13.55 -5.12
C GLN A 28 -9.59 13.37 -6.52
N ALA A 29 -9.17 12.35 -7.26
CA ALA A 29 -9.77 12.03 -8.54
C ALA A 29 -11.26 11.62 -8.43
N GLY A 30 -11.74 11.14 -7.28
CA GLY A 30 -13.17 10.93 -7.02
C GLY A 30 -13.85 9.81 -7.82
N ILE A 31 -13.14 9.09 -8.69
CA ILE A 31 -13.71 8.03 -9.56
C ILE A 31 -13.60 6.61 -8.97
N GLY A 32 -13.12 6.50 -7.74
CA GLY A 32 -12.93 5.24 -7.01
C GLY A 32 -11.48 5.03 -6.57
N VAL A 33 -11.28 4.23 -5.52
CA VAL A 33 -9.95 3.97 -4.91
C VAL A 33 -9.75 2.49 -4.60
N SER A 34 -8.59 2.11 -4.06
CA SER A 34 -8.31 0.71 -3.70
C SER A 34 -9.22 0.21 -2.57
N PRO A 35 -9.53 -1.10 -2.47
CA PRO A 35 -10.38 -1.67 -1.42
C PRO A 35 -10.07 -1.22 0.02
N TRP A 36 -8.79 -1.08 0.35
CA TRP A 36 -8.36 -0.66 1.66
C TRP A 36 -8.50 0.85 1.89
N ASP A 37 -8.36 1.63 0.83
CA ASP A 37 -8.55 3.07 0.90
C ASP A 37 -10.05 3.40 0.93
N VAL A 38 -10.91 2.56 0.34
CA VAL A 38 -12.37 2.61 0.55
C VAL A 38 -12.68 2.40 2.04
N LEU A 39 -12.05 1.42 2.70
CA LEU A 39 -12.19 1.23 4.14
C LEU A 39 -11.67 2.43 4.95
N GLY A 40 -10.50 2.98 4.57
CA GLY A 40 -9.94 4.17 5.20
C GLY A 40 -10.86 5.39 5.06
N GLN A 41 -11.39 5.64 3.87
CA GLN A 41 -12.34 6.72 3.59
C GLN A 41 -13.63 6.53 4.40
N GLY A 42 -14.24 5.35 4.36
CA GLY A 42 -15.44 5.06 5.12
C GLY A 42 -15.23 5.23 6.62
N THR A 43 -14.09 4.76 7.15
CA THR A 43 -13.74 4.94 8.57
C THR A 43 -13.57 6.42 8.92
N ALA A 44 -12.88 7.20 8.08
CA ALA A 44 -12.70 8.63 8.27
C ALA A 44 -14.05 9.38 8.29
N LEU A 45 -14.95 9.04 7.36
CA LEU A 45 -16.30 9.64 7.30
C LEU A 45 -17.13 9.35 8.56
N GLN A 46 -17.07 8.13 9.08
CA GLN A 46 -17.86 7.73 10.25
C GLN A 46 -17.29 8.21 11.59
N THR A 47 -15.97 8.39 11.67
CA THR A 47 -15.29 8.81 12.92
C THR A 47 -15.01 10.31 12.98
N GLY A 48 -15.05 11.01 11.84
CA GLY A 48 -14.61 12.40 11.73
C GLY A 48 -13.09 12.59 11.81
N LEU A 49 -12.31 11.49 11.86
CA LEU A 49 -10.86 11.55 11.89
C LEU A 49 -10.31 11.83 10.48
N PRO A 50 -9.11 12.45 10.38
CA PRO A 50 -8.42 12.59 9.11
C PRO A 50 -8.16 11.22 8.46
N PHE A 51 -8.21 11.17 7.12
CA PHE A 51 -8.03 9.94 6.35
C PHE A 51 -6.70 9.24 6.66
N GLY A 52 -5.63 10.01 6.85
CA GLY A 52 -4.32 9.49 7.23
C GLY A 52 -4.32 8.80 8.59
N VAL A 53 -5.05 9.35 9.56
CA VAL A 53 -5.20 8.75 10.90
C VAL A 53 -5.99 7.45 10.80
N ALA A 54 -7.11 7.44 10.08
CA ALA A 54 -7.90 6.23 9.85
C ALA A 54 -7.06 5.13 9.16
N THR A 55 -6.27 5.49 8.16
CA THR A 55 -5.35 4.57 7.46
C THR A 55 -4.31 3.97 8.41
N ASN A 56 -3.71 4.79 9.26
CA ASN A 56 -2.72 4.32 10.25
C ASN A 56 -3.36 3.40 11.30
N MET A 57 -4.57 3.72 11.77
CA MET A 57 -5.32 2.88 12.72
C MET A 57 -5.66 1.52 12.12
N ILE A 58 -6.14 1.48 10.87
CA ILE A 58 -6.38 0.21 10.15
C ILE A 58 -5.07 -0.57 10.00
N GLY A 59 -3.97 0.10 9.64
CA GLY A 59 -2.65 -0.53 9.56
C GLY A 59 -2.21 -1.15 10.89
N LEU A 60 -2.43 -0.46 12.01
CA LEU A 60 -2.15 -0.96 13.35
C LEU A 60 -3.04 -2.15 13.71
N MET A 61 -4.34 -2.09 13.41
CA MET A 61 -5.26 -3.22 13.60
C MET A 61 -4.81 -4.45 12.82
N VAL A 62 -4.39 -4.27 11.56
CA VAL A 62 -3.85 -5.37 10.74
C VAL A 62 -2.57 -5.96 11.37
N LEU A 63 -1.71 -5.13 11.95
CA LEU A 63 -0.54 -5.62 12.68
C LEU A 63 -0.92 -6.41 13.94
N LEU A 64 -1.98 -6.02 14.66
CA LEU A 64 -2.49 -6.80 15.78
C LEU A 64 -2.99 -8.19 15.33
N LEU A 65 -3.60 -8.28 14.15
CA LEU A 65 -4.00 -9.56 13.55
C LEU A 65 -2.79 -10.46 13.22
N TRP A 66 -1.56 -9.95 13.20
CA TRP A 66 -0.36 -10.77 13.02
C TRP A 66 0.07 -11.52 14.30
N ILE A 67 -0.36 -11.06 15.49
CA ILE A 67 -0.07 -11.72 16.77
C ILE A 67 -0.49 -13.20 16.76
N PRO A 68 -1.74 -13.56 16.42
CA PRO A 68 -2.13 -14.97 16.33
C PRO A 68 -1.38 -15.70 15.21
N ILE A 69 -0.89 -14.99 14.19
CA ILE A 69 -0.19 -15.55 13.03
C ILE A 69 1.32 -15.74 13.30
N ARG A 70 1.82 -15.25 14.45
CA ARG A 70 3.23 -15.30 14.85
C ARG A 70 4.17 -14.71 13.79
N GLN A 71 3.71 -13.69 13.07
CA GLN A 71 4.51 -13.01 12.06
C GLN A 71 5.21 -11.79 12.68
N LYS A 72 6.53 -11.70 12.53
CA LYS A 72 7.32 -10.60 13.09
C LYS A 72 7.29 -9.39 12.12
N PRO A 73 6.79 -8.21 12.53
CA PRO A 73 6.87 -7.01 11.71
C PRO A 73 8.32 -6.57 11.52
N GLY A 74 8.66 -6.15 10.30
CA GLY A 74 9.95 -5.52 10.01
C GLY A 74 9.89 -4.02 10.23
N ILE A 75 11.06 -3.36 10.22
CA ILE A 75 11.16 -1.89 10.33
C ILE A 75 10.38 -1.21 9.20
N GLY A 76 10.43 -1.75 7.98
CA GLY A 76 9.67 -1.24 6.83
C GLY A 76 8.16 -1.37 7.01
N THR A 77 7.69 -2.36 7.76
CA THR A 77 6.26 -2.55 8.07
C THR A 77 5.78 -1.45 9.02
N VAL A 78 6.55 -1.16 10.07
CA VAL A 78 6.22 -0.11 11.05
C VAL A 78 6.26 1.26 10.38
N LEU A 79 7.31 1.55 9.60
CA LEU A 79 7.42 2.80 8.87
C LEU A 79 6.30 2.98 7.84
N ASN A 80 5.86 1.90 7.18
CA ASN A 80 4.71 1.96 6.27
C ASN A 80 3.43 2.41 7.01
N VAL A 81 3.12 1.76 8.14
CA VAL A 81 1.94 2.12 8.95
C VAL A 81 2.03 3.54 9.49
N LEU A 82 3.23 4.05 9.82
CA LEU A 82 3.37 5.39 10.39
C LEU A 82 3.39 6.49 9.33
N LEU A 83 3.99 6.25 8.16
CA LEU A 83 4.28 7.31 7.18
C LEU A 83 3.26 7.40 6.04
N VAL A 84 2.57 6.33 5.69
CA VAL A 84 1.61 6.36 4.57
C VAL A 84 0.46 7.33 4.84
N GLY A 85 -0.13 7.30 6.04
CA GLY A 85 -1.22 8.20 6.40
C GLY A 85 -0.85 9.69 6.34
N PRO A 86 0.21 10.15 7.05
CA PRO A 86 0.68 11.53 6.97
C PRO A 86 1.06 11.96 5.55
N SER A 87 1.65 11.06 4.76
CA SER A 87 2.00 11.38 3.37
C SER A 87 0.76 11.54 2.48
N ALA A 88 -0.31 10.79 2.75
CA ALA A 88 -1.59 10.98 2.10
C ALA A 88 -2.23 12.31 2.50
N GLU A 89 -2.17 12.70 3.78
CA GLU A 89 -2.67 14.01 4.24
C GLU A 89 -1.96 15.18 3.54
N VAL A 90 -0.63 15.10 3.38
CA VAL A 90 0.11 16.10 2.61
C VAL A 90 -0.42 16.20 1.18
N GLY A 91 -0.66 15.07 0.51
CA GLY A 91 -1.23 15.06 -0.83
C GLY A 91 -2.64 15.65 -0.87
N LEU A 92 -3.50 15.29 0.09
CA LEU A 92 -4.88 15.80 0.18
C LEU A 92 -4.93 17.30 0.44
N ALA A 93 -3.97 17.84 1.20
CA ALA A 93 -3.88 19.26 1.51
C ALA A 93 -3.44 20.12 0.31
N VAL A 94 -2.66 19.57 -0.63
CA VAL A 94 -2.10 20.33 -1.76
C VAL A 94 -2.78 20.08 -3.10
N LEU A 95 -3.38 18.90 -3.29
CA LEU A 95 -4.01 18.52 -4.55
C LEU A 95 -5.44 19.08 -4.60
N PRO A 96 -5.82 19.82 -5.66
CA PRO A 96 -7.21 20.23 -5.83
C PRO A 96 -8.07 19.04 -6.26
N MET A 97 -9.38 19.13 -6.00
CA MET A 97 -10.36 18.15 -6.49
C MET A 97 -10.86 18.57 -7.89
N PRO A 98 -10.51 17.85 -8.97
CA PRO A 98 -11.00 18.17 -10.31
C PRO A 98 -12.49 17.88 -10.46
N THR A 99 -13.20 18.78 -11.14
CA THR A 99 -14.63 18.61 -11.50
C THR A 99 -14.80 17.90 -12.85
N GLU A 100 -13.87 18.13 -13.77
CA GLU A 100 -13.94 17.57 -15.12
C GLU A 100 -13.50 16.11 -15.17
N LEU A 101 -14.28 15.27 -15.86
CA LEU A 101 -14.03 13.83 -15.93
C LEU A 101 -12.65 13.48 -16.51
N TRP A 102 -12.21 14.20 -17.55
CA TRP A 102 -10.89 13.96 -18.15
C TRP A 102 -9.76 14.26 -17.15
N ALA A 103 -9.90 15.29 -16.32
CA ALA A 103 -8.92 15.65 -15.30
C ALA A 103 -8.93 14.65 -14.15
N GLN A 104 -10.10 14.15 -13.75
CA GLN A 104 -10.23 13.04 -12.80
C GLN A 104 -9.53 11.77 -13.30
N ILE A 105 -9.74 11.39 -14.56
CA ILE A 105 -9.09 10.23 -15.18
C ILE A 105 -7.57 10.39 -15.19
N LEU A 106 -7.06 11.56 -15.59
CA LEU A 106 -5.61 11.81 -15.61
C LEU A 106 -5.01 11.80 -14.20
N LEU A 107 -5.68 12.40 -13.22
CA LEU A 107 -5.22 12.41 -11.83
C LEU A 107 -5.21 10.99 -11.24
N PHE A 108 -6.26 10.20 -11.51
CA PHE A 108 -6.33 8.80 -11.10
C PHE A 108 -5.24 7.96 -11.77
N ALA A 109 -5.06 8.08 -13.09
CA ALA A 109 -4.04 7.33 -13.83
C ALA A 109 -2.62 7.69 -13.37
N GLY A 110 -2.36 8.98 -13.13
CA GLY A 110 -1.12 9.46 -12.54
C GLY A 110 -0.89 8.89 -11.14
N GLY A 111 -1.91 8.93 -10.28
CA GLY A 111 -1.89 8.34 -8.94
C GLY A 111 -1.62 6.84 -8.98
N LEU A 112 -2.33 6.10 -9.81
CA LEU A 112 -2.15 4.65 -9.99
C LEU A 112 -0.73 4.30 -10.47
N THR A 113 -0.18 5.08 -11.41
CA THR A 113 1.18 4.89 -11.92
C THR A 113 2.21 5.19 -10.83
N LEU A 114 2.06 6.31 -10.12
CA LEU A 114 2.93 6.67 -9.02
C LEU A 114 2.87 5.62 -7.91
N LEU A 115 1.69 5.08 -7.62
CA LEU A 115 1.49 4.04 -6.63
C LEU A 115 2.24 2.75 -7.02
N ALA A 116 2.19 2.35 -8.29
CA ALA A 116 2.93 1.18 -8.78
C ALA A 116 4.45 1.36 -8.62
N VAL A 117 4.97 2.53 -9.00
CA VAL A 117 6.39 2.89 -8.84
C VAL A 117 6.78 2.94 -7.36
N ALA A 118 5.98 3.61 -6.53
CA ALA A 118 6.20 3.72 -5.09
C ALA A 118 6.19 2.36 -4.40
N THR A 119 5.29 1.47 -4.81
CA THR A 119 5.26 0.07 -4.35
C THR A 119 6.55 -0.66 -4.71
N GLY A 120 7.06 -0.47 -5.93
CA GLY A 120 8.35 -1.00 -6.36
C GLY A 120 9.52 -0.47 -5.51
N LEU A 121 9.55 0.83 -5.21
CA LEU A 121 10.57 1.45 -4.34
C LEU A 121 10.53 0.87 -2.91
N TYR A 122 9.34 0.81 -2.33
CA TYR A 122 9.06 0.32 -0.98
C TYR A 122 9.45 -1.16 -0.84
N ILE A 123 8.94 -2.03 -1.72
CA ILE A 123 9.23 -3.47 -1.69
C ILE A 123 10.70 -3.73 -2.04
N GLY A 124 11.25 -2.99 -3.02
CA GLY A 124 12.64 -3.08 -3.45
C GLY A 124 13.66 -2.76 -2.35
N ALA A 125 13.27 -1.97 -1.33
CA ALA A 125 14.10 -1.69 -0.16
C ALA A 125 14.29 -2.92 0.76
N ARG A 126 13.46 -3.97 0.63
CA ARG A 126 13.55 -5.25 1.34
C ARG A 126 13.64 -5.13 2.88
N MET A 127 12.95 -4.16 3.48
CA MET A 127 12.97 -3.91 4.94
C MET A 127 11.77 -4.50 5.70
N GLY A 128 11.04 -5.42 5.06
CA GLY A 128 9.89 -6.12 5.64
C GLY A 128 8.62 -5.92 4.80
N PRO A 129 7.72 -6.93 4.78
CA PRO A 129 6.49 -6.87 3.99
C PRO A 129 5.50 -5.84 4.55
N GLY A 130 4.57 -5.37 3.71
CA GLY A 130 3.51 -4.46 4.16
C GLY A 130 2.56 -5.16 5.13
N PRO A 131 1.84 -4.42 5.99
CA PRO A 131 0.86 -5.01 6.92
C PRO A 131 -0.16 -5.89 6.18
N ARG A 132 -0.60 -5.44 5.00
CA ARG A 132 -1.53 -6.17 4.11
C ARG A 132 -0.91 -7.46 3.57
N ASP A 133 0.29 -7.40 3.01
CA ASP A 133 0.97 -8.55 2.40
C ASP A 133 1.40 -9.60 3.43
N GLY A 134 1.82 -9.15 4.61
CA GLY A 134 2.17 -10.06 5.68
C GLY A 134 0.95 -10.77 6.27
N LEU A 135 -0.23 -10.13 6.29
CA LEU A 135 -1.47 -10.82 6.67
C LEU A 135 -1.77 -11.98 5.70
N MET A 136 -1.64 -11.74 4.40
CA MET A 136 -1.89 -12.75 3.36
C MET A 136 -0.91 -13.92 3.45
N THR A 137 0.40 -13.64 3.51
CA THR A 137 1.44 -14.67 3.60
C THR A 137 1.40 -15.43 4.92
N GLY A 138 1.06 -14.74 6.00
CA GLY A 138 0.93 -15.33 7.32
C GLY A 138 -0.23 -16.33 7.43
N ILE A 139 -1.40 -15.99 6.89
CA ILE A 139 -2.56 -16.92 6.83
C ILE A 139 -2.21 -18.14 5.98
N HIS A 140 -1.59 -17.95 4.81
CA HIS A 140 -1.13 -19.05 3.97
C HIS A 140 -0.20 -19.99 4.75
N ARG A 141 0.81 -19.45 5.43
CA ARG A 141 1.79 -20.24 6.19
C ARG A 141 1.17 -20.98 7.37
N LYS A 142 0.21 -20.36 8.06
CA LYS A 142 -0.39 -20.96 9.26
C LYS A 142 -1.45 -21.99 8.91
N TRP A 143 -2.33 -21.70 7.93
CA TRP A 143 -3.55 -22.49 7.66
C TRP A 143 -3.55 -23.18 6.29
N GLY A 144 -2.52 -23.00 5.47
CA GLY A 144 -2.37 -23.67 4.17
C GLY A 144 -3.28 -23.14 3.06
N TRP A 145 -4.02 -22.06 3.29
CA TRP A 145 -4.92 -21.48 2.28
C TRP A 145 -4.15 -20.90 1.11
N LYS A 146 -4.62 -21.10 -0.13
CA LYS A 146 -4.00 -20.50 -1.32
C LYS A 146 -3.98 -18.97 -1.21
N ILE A 147 -2.84 -18.34 -1.51
CA ILE A 147 -2.64 -16.88 -1.37
C ILE A 147 -3.72 -16.08 -2.09
N TRP A 148 -4.10 -16.49 -3.31
CA TRP A 148 -5.14 -15.80 -4.08
C TRP A 148 -6.50 -15.82 -3.36
N LYS A 149 -6.87 -16.93 -2.70
CA LYS A 149 -8.14 -17.02 -1.94
C LYS A 149 -8.14 -16.07 -0.75
N VAL A 150 -7.04 -16.07 0.01
CA VAL A 150 -6.87 -15.19 1.18
C VAL A 150 -6.97 -13.73 0.74
N ARG A 151 -6.26 -13.36 -0.32
CA ARG A 151 -6.30 -12.01 -0.89
C ARG A 151 -7.70 -11.60 -1.29
N THR A 152 -8.40 -12.41 -2.09
CA THR A 152 -9.76 -12.11 -2.54
C THR A 152 -10.73 -11.95 -1.39
N VAL A 153 -10.69 -12.84 -0.39
CA VAL A 153 -11.58 -12.74 0.78
C VAL A 153 -11.32 -11.46 1.56
N ILE A 154 -10.06 -11.14 1.84
CA ILE A 154 -9.70 -9.92 2.58
C ILE A 154 -10.10 -8.68 1.79
N GLU A 155 -9.72 -8.60 0.50
CA GLU A 155 -10.03 -7.45 -0.37
C GLU A 155 -11.54 -7.23 -0.51
N LEU A 156 -12.33 -8.29 -0.70
CA LEU A 156 -13.79 -8.16 -0.75
C LEU A 156 -14.38 -7.75 0.59
N THR A 157 -13.86 -8.28 1.70
CA THR A 157 -14.34 -7.93 3.05
C THR A 157 -14.10 -6.44 3.33
N VAL A 158 -12.87 -5.96 3.13
CA VAL A 158 -12.55 -4.54 3.40
C VAL A 158 -13.25 -3.60 2.42
N LEU A 159 -13.40 -3.99 1.14
CA LEU A 159 -14.16 -3.22 0.17
C LEU A 159 -15.63 -3.11 0.60
N THR A 160 -16.24 -4.22 0.98
CA THR A 160 -17.66 -4.26 1.38
C THR A 160 -17.89 -3.41 2.62
N ILE A 161 -17.07 -3.60 3.66
CA ILE A 161 -17.18 -2.81 4.90
C ILE A 161 -16.95 -1.33 4.59
N GLY A 162 -15.88 -0.99 3.87
CA GLY A 162 -15.58 0.40 3.53
C GLY A 162 -16.70 1.06 2.73
N TRP A 163 -17.28 0.34 1.78
CA TRP A 163 -18.38 0.84 0.96
C TRP A 163 -19.64 1.09 1.80
N LEU A 164 -19.98 0.16 2.71
CA LEU A 164 -21.09 0.33 3.65
C LEU A 164 -20.88 1.51 4.60
N LEU A 165 -19.63 1.83 4.94
CA LEU A 165 -19.27 3.01 5.75
C LEU A 165 -19.27 4.32 4.94
N GLY A 166 -19.52 4.28 3.63
CA GLY A 166 -19.60 5.45 2.75
C GLY A 166 -18.34 5.75 1.93
N GLY A 167 -17.37 4.83 1.89
CA GLY A 167 -16.18 4.96 1.05
C GLY A 167 -16.52 4.91 -0.46
N THR A 168 -15.67 5.55 -1.28
CA THR A 168 -15.93 5.73 -2.71
C THR A 168 -15.57 4.48 -3.51
N VAL A 169 -16.57 3.80 -4.06
CA VAL A 169 -16.40 2.69 -5.00
C VAL A 169 -16.87 3.14 -6.38
N GLY A 170 -16.03 2.96 -7.40
CA GLY A 170 -16.35 3.38 -8.77
C GLY A 170 -15.52 2.67 -9.84
N ALA A 171 -15.55 3.21 -11.05
CA ALA A 171 -14.78 2.68 -12.19
C ALA A 171 -13.27 2.62 -11.89
N GLY A 172 -12.76 3.60 -11.14
CA GLY A 172 -11.38 3.62 -10.64
C GLY A 172 -11.05 2.43 -9.74
N THR A 173 -11.99 1.96 -8.91
CA THR A 173 -11.77 0.77 -8.06
C THR A 173 -11.60 -0.50 -8.89
N VAL A 174 -12.40 -0.65 -9.95
CA VAL A 174 -12.28 -1.78 -10.89
C VAL A 174 -10.98 -1.67 -11.68
N ALA A 175 -10.66 -0.50 -12.21
CA ALA A 175 -9.41 -0.23 -12.91
C ALA A 175 -8.19 -0.53 -12.01
N PHE A 176 -8.22 -0.10 -10.75
CA PHE A 176 -7.19 -0.41 -9.77
C PHE A 176 -7.01 -1.91 -9.61
N ALA A 177 -8.10 -2.67 -9.37
CA ALA A 177 -8.02 -4.11 -9.15
C ALA A 177 -7.41 -4.86 -10.35
N LEU A 178 -7.69 -4.41 -11.57
CA LEU A 178 -7.20 -5.02 -12.80
C LEU A 178 -5.75 -4.61 -13.13
N LEU A 179 -5.39 -3.34 -12.92
CA LEU A 179 -4.16 -2.77 -13.46
C LEU A 179 -2.99 -2.75 -12.46
N ILE A 180 -3.26 -2.60 -11.16
CA ILE A 180 -2.18 -2.44 -10.18
C ILE A 180 -1.22 -3.62 -10.17
N GLY A 181 -1.72 -4.85 -10.33
CA GLY A 181 -0.92 -6.07 -10.33
C GLY A 181 0.13 -6.08 -11.45
N PRO A 182 -0.30 -6.00 -12.73
CA PRO A 182 0.62 -5.89 -13.86
C PRO A 182 1.58 -4.69 -13.76
N MET A 183 1.10 -3.52 -13.33
CA MET A 183 1.92 -2.31 -13.22
C MET A 183 3.01 -2.45 -12.15
N VAL A 184 2.69 -3.00 -10.98
CA VAL A 184 3.67 -3.28 -9.94
C VAL A 184 4.69 -4.33 -10.39
N ASN A 185 4.23 -5.37 -11.11
CA ASN A 185 5.13 -6.39 -11.68
C ASN A 185 6.13 -5.76 -12.66
N ALA A 186 5.70 -4.82 -13.49
CA ALA A 186 6.59 -4.09 -14.40
C ALA A 186 7.56 -3.14 -13.67
N ALA A 187 7.13 -2.49 -12.59
CA ALA A 187 7.94 -1.54 -11.83
C ALA A 187 9.01 -2.22 -10.95
N LEU A 188 8.71 -3.41 -10.41
CA LEU A 188 9.57 -4.13 -9.46
C LEU A 188 10.98 -4.41 -9.99
N PRO A 189 11.19 -5.02 -11.19
CA PRO A 189 12.53 -5.33 -11.71
C PRO A 189 13.43 -4.11 -11.86
N LEU A 190 12.86 -2.94 -12.18
CA LEU A 190 13.60 -1.71 -12.44
C LEU A 190 14.14 -1.06 -11.15
N LEU A 191 13.52 -1.34 -10.00
CA LEU A 191 13.76 -0.66 -8.73
C LEU A 191 14.31 -1.60 -7.64
N HIS A 192 14.50 -2.86 -8.01
CA HIS A 192 15.01 -3.90 -7.15
C HIS A 192 16.49 -3.66 -6.82
N ILE A 193 16.84 -3.55 -5.53
CA ILE A 193 18.25 -3.48 -5.11
C ILE A 193 18.84 -4.91 -5.08
N PRO A 194 19.88 -5.23 -5.87
CA PRO A 194 20.50 -6.56 -5.86
C PRO A 194 21.07 -6.93 -4.48
N GLU A 195 21.12 -8.24 -4.20
CA GLU A 195 21.78 -8.74 -2.99
C GLU A 195 23.30 -8.46 -3.06
N PRO A 196 23.96 -8.11 -1.93
CA PRO A 196 25.37 -8.43 -1.83
C PRO A 196 25.49 -9.95 -1.97
N ARG A 197 26.01 -10.40 -3.13
CA ARG A 197 26.27 -11.81 -3.46
C ARG A 197 26.77 -12.49 -2.19
N ALA A 198 25.97 -13.40 -1.63
CA ALA A 198 26.45 -14.26 -0.56
C ALA A 198 27.74 -14.87 -1.09
N ARG A 199 28.88 -14.51 -0.48
CA ARG A 199 30.18 -15.02 -0.87
C ARG A 199 30.07 -16.51 -0.60
N VAL A 200 29.83 -17.31 -1.64
CA VAL A 200 29.91 -18.76 -1.57
C VAL A 200 31.31 -19.01 -1.04
N ALA A 201 31.40 -19.41 0.22
CA ALA A 201 32.63 -19.92 0.78
C ALA A 201 32.95 -21.14 -0.08
N LYS A 202 33.91 -20.99 -1.00
CA LYS A 202 34.62 -22.12 -1.58
C LYS A 202 35.38 -22.75 -0.42
N THR A 203 34.73 -23.65 0.29
CA THR A 203 35.42 -24.73 0.97
C THR A 203 35.61 -25.80 -0.10
N LEU A 204 36.82 -25.89 -0.64
CA LEU A 204 37.57 -27.07 -1.08
C LEU A 204 38.90 -26.59 -1.65
#